data_AF-A0A1B0D895-F1
#
_entry.id   AF-A0A1B0D895-F1
#
_cell.length_a   1.000
_cell.length_b   1.000
_cell.length_c   1.000
_cell.angle_alpha   90.00
_cell.angle_beta   90.00
_cell.angle_gamma   90.00
#
_symmetry.space_group_name_H-M   'P 1'
#
loop_
_entity.id
_entity.type
_entity.pdbx_description
1 polymer ?
#
loop_
_entity_poly.entity_id
_entity_poly.type
_entity_poly.pdbx_seq_one_letter_code
_entity_poly.pdbx_strand_id
1 'polypeptide(L)'
;KDPYPIDALPTCNHALSVCQQERKCIKLFEDFKIHCKVRENKCRMEDSTCLPPRDLCHEAWTNLRLSPMFGCICPNNHMKRRCDRIFSMVNHNPCVGK
;
A
#
# COMPACT_ATOMS: atom_id res chain seq x y z
N LYS A 1 -20.44 18.19 12.15
CA LYS A 1 -19.09 18.30 12.75
C LYS A 1 -18.38 17.00 12.41
N ASP A 2 -17.60 17.02 11.34
CA ASP A 2 -16.96 15.84 10.74
C ASP A 2 -15.85 15.29 11.65
N PRO A 3 -15.85 13.99 11.97
CA PRO A 3 -14.88 13.40 12.87
C PRO A 3 -13.48 13.20 12.25
N TYR A 4 -13.30 13.46 10.95
CA TYR A 4 -12.01 13.38 10.28
C TYR A 4 -11.86 14.55 9.31
N PRO A 5 -11.17 15.64 9.69
CA PRO A 5 -10.87 16.71 8.76
C PRO A 5 -10.00 16.15 7.62
N ILE A 6 -10.39 16.46 6.39
CA ILE A 6 -9.68 16.10 5.15
C ILE A 6 -8.27 16.76 5.09
N ASP A 7 -7.91 17.59 6.08
CA ASP A 7 -6.71 18.43 6.07
C ASP A 7 -5.37 17.76 6.44
N ALA A 8 -5.34 16.48 6.82
CA ALA A 8 -4.07 15.79 7.09
C ALA A 8 -4.10 14.31 6.66
N LEU A 9 -3.51 14.02 5.50
CA LEU A 9 -3.16 12.65 5.13
C LEU A 9 -2.40 11.99 6.30
N PRO A 10 -2.81 10.82 6.81
CA PRO A 10 -2.12 10.17 7.91
C PRO A 10 -0.70 9.78 7.47
N THR A 11 0.24 9.79 8.43
CA THR A 11 1.59 9.30 8.11
C THR A 11 1.53 7.82 7.75
N CYS A 12 2.34 7.31 6.81
CA CYS A 12 2.28 5.89 6.45
C CYS A 12 2.50 4.93 7.63
N ASN A 13 3.26 5.37 8.65
CA ASN A 13 3.39 4.62 9.90
C ASN A 13 2.08 4.57 10.70
N HIS A 14 1.38 5.71 10.81
CA HIS A 14 0.10 5.76 11.50
C HIS A 14 -1.00 5.03 10.73
N ALA A 15 -1.05 5.24 9.40
CA ALA A 15 -1.93 4.50 8.51
C ALA A 15 -1.75 2.99 8.67
N LEU A 16 -0.51 2.49 8.73
CA LEU A 16 -0.23 1.08 8.96
C LEU A 16 -0.70 0.61 10.33
N SER A 17 -0.48 1.43 11.37
CA SER A 17 -0.94 1.11 12.73
C SER A 17 -2.46 0.99 12.81
N VAL A 18 -3.19 1.91 12.18
CA VAL A 18 -4.66 1.87 12.10
C VAL A 18 -5.10 0.66 11.26
N CYS A 19 -4.40 0.42 10.15
CA CYS A 19 -4.68 -0.70 9.26
C CYS A 19 -4.52 -2.05 9.98
N GLN A 20 -3.54 -2.19 10.87
CA GLN A 20 -3.34 -3.38 11.69
C GLN A 20 -4.45 -3.60 12.72
N GLN A 21 -5.09 -2.53 13.21
CA GLN A 21 -6.22 -2.63 14.13
C GLN A 21 -7.51 -3.04 13.41
N GLU A 22 -7.65 -2.68 12.13
CA GLU A 22 -8.81 -3.01 11.32
C GLU A 22 -8.58 -4.29 10.47
N ARG A 23 -9.26 -5.38 10.84
CA ARG A 23 -9.14 -6.68 10.14
C ARG A 23 -9.36 -6.60 8.63
N LYS A 24 -10.24 -5.72 8.17
CA LYS A 24 -10.49 -5.50 6.73
C LYS A 24 -9.29 -4.84 6.05
N CYS A 25 -8.74 -3.79 6.67
CA CYS A 25 -7.60 -3.06 6.12
C CYS A 25 -6.34 -3.95 6.06
N ILE A 26 -5.99 -4.64 7.15
CA ILE A 26 -4.79 -5.48 7.16
C ILE A 26 -4.87 -6.58 6.11
N LYS A 27 -6.06 -7.16 5.90
CA LYS A 27 -6.29 -8.16 4.86
C LYS A 27 -6.02 -7.58 3.47
N LEU A 28 -6.55 -6.39 3.15
CA LEU A 28 -6.28 -5.70 1.89
C LEU A 28 -4.79 -5.42 1.68
N PHE A 29 -4.09 -5.01 2.75
CA PHE A 29 -2.67 -4.74 2.69
C PHE A 29 -1.82 -6.00 2.51
N GLU A 30 -2.22 -7.11 3.12
CA GLU A 30 -1.59 -8.42 2.93
C GLU A 30 -1.84 -8.96 1.53
N ASP A 31 -3.08 -8.92 1.06
CA ASP A 31 -3.46 -9.31 -0.31
C ASP A 31 -2.65 -8.50 -1.33
N PHE A 32 -2.53 -7.18 -1.14
CA PHE A 32 -1.68 -6.34 -1.98
C PHE A 32 -0.21 -6.78 -1.96
N LYS A 33 0.36 -7.12 -0.80
CA LYS A 33 1.75 -7.59 -0.71
C LYS A 33 1.97 -8.96 -1.35
N ILE A 34 0.95 -9.82 -1.34
CA ILE A 34 0.98 -11.15 -1.95
C ILE A 34 0.89 -11.03 -3.47
N HIS A 35 -0.09 -10.27 -3.96
CA HIS A 35 -0.36 -10.14 -5.39
C HIS A 35 0.60 -9.18 -6.10
N CYS A 36 0.98 -8.06 -5.48
CA CYS A 36 1.90 -7.07 -6.06
C CYS A 36 3.32 -7.19 -5.49
N LYS A 37 3.91 -8.40 -5.60
CA LYS A 37 5.23 -8.71 -5.03
C LYS A 37 6.36 -7.99 -5.79
N VAL A 38 7.02 -7.07 -5.09
CA VAL A 38 8.17 -6.30 -5.60
C VAL A 38 9.45 -6.78 -4.94
N ARG A 39 10.48 -7.04 -5.74
CA ARG A 39 11.84 -7.36 -5.29
C ARG A 39 12.80 -6.43 -5.99
N GLU A 40 13.68 -5.77 -5.23
CA GLU A 40 14.69 -4.84 -5.78
C GLU A 40 14.10 -3.76 -6.71
N ASN A 41 12.91 -3.24 -6.36
CA ASN A 41 12.19 -2.27 -7.18
C ASN A 41 11.81 -2.77 -8.59
N LYS A 42 11.80 -4.09 -8.79
CA LYS A 42 11.31 -4.76 -9.99
C LYS A 42 10.12 -5.62 -9.62
N CYS A 43 9.10 -5.61 -10.48
CA CYS A 43 7.98 -6.50 -10.31
C CYS A 43 8.46 -7.95 -10.49
N ARG A 44 8.30 -8.76 -9.44
CA ARG A 44 8.63 -10.19 -9.42
C ARG A 44 7.40 -10.94 -8.91
N MET A 45 6.28 -10.73 -9.60
CA MET A 45 5.12 -11.59 -9.44
C MET A 45 5.54 -13.00 -9.85
N GLU A 46 5.44 -13.94 -8.91
CA GLU A 46 5.96 -15.30 -9.06
C GLU A 46 5.08 -16.17 -9.97
N ASP A 47 3.92 -15.68 -10.37
CA ASP A 47 2.99 -16.41 -11.23
C ASP A 47 3.14 -15.98 -12.69
N SER A 48 4.15 -16.54 -13.35
CA SER A 48 4.30 -16.50 -14.81
C SER A 48 3.33 -17.45 -15.53
N THR A 49 2.40 -18.06 -14.78
CA THR A 49 1.62 -19.24 -15.19
C THR A 49 0.12 -18.99 -15.30
N CYS A 50 -0.42 -17.91 -14.73
CA CYS A 50 -1.85 -17.59 -14.81
C CYS A 50 -2.06 -16.20 -15.41
N LEU A 51 -2.56 -16.15 -16.64
CA LEU A 51 -3.15 -14.93 -17.20
C LEU A 51 -4.48 -14.63 -16.46
N PRO A 52 -4.69 -13.42 -15.91
CA PRO A 52 -3.83 -12.22 -15.90
C PRO A 52 -3.28 -11.92 -14.49
N PRO A 53 -1.96 -12.11 -14.22
CA PRO A 53 -1.40 -11.92 -12.88
C PRO A 53 -1.40 -10.44 -12.47
N ARG A 54 -1.45 -9.56 -13.46
CA ARG A 54 -1.51 -8.12 -13.30
C ARG A 54 -2.88 -7.62 -12.85
N ASP A 55 -3.97 -8.30 -13.24
CA ASP A 55 -5.33 -7.84 -12.91
C ASP A 55 -5.62 -8.08 -11.44
N LEU A 56 -5.15 -9.20 -10.86
CA LEU A 56 -5.24 -9.44 -9.41
C LEU A 56 -4.44 -8.42 -8.60
N CYS A 57 -3.24 -8.06 -9.07
CA CYS A 57 -2.46 -6.99 -8.44
C CYS A 57 -3.17 -5.62 -8.56
N HIS A 58 -3.71 -5.31 -9.74
CA HIS A 58 -4.43 -4.06 -9.96
C HIS A 58 -5.73 -3.99 -9.13
N GLU A 59 -6.45 -5.10 -8.99
CA GLU A 59 -7.62 -5.24 -8.15
C GLU A 59 -7.27 -5.08 -6.67
N ALA A 60 -6.25 -5.79 -6.19
CA ALA A 60 -5.75 -5.65 -4.82
C ALA A 60 -5.31 -4.21 -4.51
N TRP A 61 -4.63 -3.56 -5.46
CA TRP A 61 -4.26 -2.14 -5.33
C TRP A 61 -5.48 -1.21 -5.34
N THR A 62 -6.47 -1.48 -6.20
CA THR A 62 -7.71 -0.70 -6.25
C THR A 62 -8.47 -0.81 -4.93
N ASN A 63 -8.52 -2.00 -4.34
CA ASN A 63 -9.11 -2.19 -3.02
C ASN A 63 -8.29 -1.51 -1.92
N LEU A 64 -6.95 -1.49 -2.04
CA LEU A 64 -6.09 -0.75 -1.12
C LEU A 64 -6.38 0.75 -1.12
N ARG A 65 -6.91 1.32 -2.22
CA ARG A 65 -7.37 2.73 -2.27
C ARG A 65 -8.47 3.05 -1.28
N LEU A 66 -9.23 2.05 -0.85
CA LEU A 66 -10.27 2.19 0.17
C LEU A 66 -9.70 2.22 1.60
N SER A 67 -8.39 2.01 1.75
CA SER A 67 -7.71 1.97 3.03
C SER A 67 -6.93 3.27 3.32
N PRO A 68 -6.69 3.61 4.59
CA PRO A 68 -5.87 4.77 4.97
C PRO A 68 -4.40 4.65 4.53
N MET A 69 -3.96 3.49 4.02
CA MET A 69 -2.64 3.28 3.46
C MET A 69 -2.45 3.99 2.11
N PHE A 70 -3.53 4.21 1.38
CA PHE A 70 -3.48 4.91 0.11
C PHE A 70 -3.37 6.42 0.34
N GLY A 71 -2.40 7.06 -0.30
CA GLY A 71 -2.15 8.50 -0.14
C GLY A 71 -1.49 8.91 1.19
N CYS A 72 -1.00 7.96 1.99
CA CYS A 72 -0.27 8.28 3.21
C CYS A 72 0.99 9.13 2.92
N ILE A 73 1.35 10.02 3.84
CA ILE A 73 2.52 10.91 3.69
C ILE A 73 3.67 10.52 4.63
N CYS A 74 4.87 10.99 4.31
CA CYS A 74 6.06 10.79 5.13
C CYS A 74 6.70 12.12 5.52
N PRO A 75 6.37 12.68 6.71
CA PRO A 75 6.98 13.93 7.16
C PRO A 75 8.49 13.74 7.41
N ASN A 76 9.24 14.82 7.22
CA ASN A 76 10.70 14.81 7.34
C ASN A 76 11.14 14.79 8.82
N ASN A 77 11.15 13.59 9.41
CA ASN A 77 11.55 13.32 10.79
C ASN A 77 12.47 12.08 10.86
N HIS A 78 13.04 11.74 12.02
CA HIS A 78 13.90 10.56 12.22
C HIS A 78 13.24 9.23 11.77
N MET A 79 11.90 9.15 11.75
CA MET A 79 11.14 7.98 11.29
C MET A 79 10.90 7.94 9.76
N LYS A 80 11.41 8.93 9.00
CA LYS A 80 11.22 9.06 7.55
C LYS A 80 11.68 7.82 6.79
N ARG A 81 12.87 7.26 7.10
CA ARG A 81 13.38 6.04 6.43
C ARG A 81 12.44 4.84 6.54
N ARG A 82 11.72 4.70 7.66
CA ARG A 82 10.74 3.62 7.84
C ARG A 82 9.47 3.91 7.04
N CYS A 83 9.02 5.17 7.08
CA CYS A 83 7.85 5.62 6.33
C CYS A 83 8.05 5.50 4.81
N ASP A 84 9.19 5.96 4.29
CA ASP A 84 9.54 5.93 2.86
C ASP A 84 9.49 4.50 2.29
N ARG A 85 9.87 3.49 3.08
CA ARG A 85 9.77 2.09 2.65
C ARG A 85 8.33 1.65 2.43
N ILE A 86 7.41 2.03 3.33
CA ILE A 86 5.98 1.74 3.20
C ILE A 86 5.40 2.51 2.01
N PHE A 87 5.73 3.80 1.93
CA PHE A 87 5.29 4.68 0.86
C PHE A 87 5.73 4.17 -0.52
N SER A 88 6.99 3.77 -0.67
CA SER A 88 7.52 3.26 -1.93
C SER A 88 6.81 1.95 -2.35
N MET A 89 6.57 1.05 -1.40
CA MET A 89 5.91 -0.23 -1.68
C MET A 89 4.45 -0.06 -2.12
N VAL A 90 3.74 0.93 -1.57
CA VAL A 90 2.31 1.17 -1.85
C VAL A 90 2.12 2.10 -3.06
N ASN A 91 2.84 3.20 -3.11
CA ASN A 91 2.66 4.26 -4.11
C ASN A 91 3.63 4.18 -5.29
N HIS A 92 4.84 3.63 -5.11
CA HIS A 92 5.84 3.43 -6.17
C HIS A 92 5.98 1.94 -6.54
N ASN A 93 4.87 1.21 -6.57
CA ASN A 93 4.91 -0.20 -6.93
C ASN A 93 5.04 -0.39 -8.46
N PRO A 94 6.16 -0.91 -8.99
CA PRO A 94 6.35 -1.12 -10.43
C PRO A 94 5.40 -2.16 -11.02
N CYS A 95 4.73 -3.01 -10.21
CA CYS A 95 3.73 -3.96 -10.69
C CYS A 95 2.40 -3.30 -11.07
N VAL A 96 2.10 -2.13 -10.49
CA VAL A 96 0.83 -1.43 -10.71
C VAL A 96 0.95 -0.43 -11.86
N GLY A 97 2.12 0.22 -12.00
CA GLY A 97 2.34 1.38 -12.88
C GLY A 97 2.92 1.13 -14.28
N LYS A 98 2.72 -0.04 -14.90
CA LYS A 98 3.20 -0.31 -16.27
C LYS A 98 2.29 -1.23 -17.04
#